data_AF-A0A1Y0II85-F1
#
_entry.id   AF-A0A1Y0II85-F1
#
_cell.length_a   1.000
_cell.length_b   1.000
_cell.length_c   1.000
_cell.angle_alpha   90.00
_cell.angle_beta   90.00
_cell.angle_gamma   90.00
#
_symmetry.space_group_name_H-M   'P 1'
#
loop_
_entity.id
_entity.type
_entity.pdbx_description
1 polymer ?
#
loop_
_entity_poly.entity_id
_entity_poly.type
_entity_poly.pdbx_seq_one_letter_code
_entity_poly.pdbx_strand_id
1 'polypeptide(L)'
;MPYIILFLVAWAAFFLFADRSRWRRFLPACTLAMVMSLTTDVLVTHVPIWRYYDLSHQQLAFYLKLLDDFGIYPVTTYLFLQLFPHASSRFKQVRYFFYWTTYAITLELLFSKMGWMVYSAHWSLSFSYLADWLIYFILLRFFLLFEQKSGSRSIQGLQLDFLIERGGLEIVILTAAPGALVPKHRHASDEMVVLLGGALEMQIAGEEACQMELQKPLYIPQGVLHSSRSVGTEPAVVLCVLMPASLRRRLGQYSDDKIFAGETLEL
;
A
#
# COMPACT_ATOMS: atom_id res chain seq x y z
N MET A 1 -26.63 22.29 -8.35
CA MET A 1 -26.22 22.86 -7.06
C MET A 1 -25.88 21.84 -5.95
N PRO A 2 -26.60 20.71 -5.75
CA PRO A 2 -26.26 19.80 -4.64
C PRO A 2 -24.86 19.19 -4.76
N TYR A 3 -24.42 18.85 -5.98
CA TYR A 3 -23.06 18.34 -6.25
C TYR A 3 -21.96 19.34 -5.91
N ILE A 4 -22.16 20.63 -6.20
CA ILE A 4 -21.20 21.68 -5.85
C ILE A 4 -21.13 21.82 -4.32
N ILE A 5 -22.27 21.78 -3.63
CA ILE A 5 -22.30 21.81 -2.16
C ILE A 5 -21.58 20.59 -1.59
N LEU A 6 -21.87 19.39 -2.10
CA LEU A 6 -21.22 18.16 -1.65
C LEU A 6 -19.71 18.19 -1.90
N PHE A 7 -19.29 18.71 -3.06
CA PHE A 7 -17.89 18.93 -3.39
C PHE A 7 -17.22 19.87 -2.38
N LEU A 8 -17.81 21.04 -2.13
CA LEU A 8 -17.28 22.00 -1.17
C LEU A 8 -17.22 21.43 0.25
N VAL A 9 -18.24 20.69 0.68
CA VAL A 9 -18.28 20.02 1.98
C VAL A 9 -17.20 18.95 2.09
N ALA A 10 -17.04 18.11 1.07
CA ALA A 10 -16.02 17.06 1.03
C ALA A 10 -14.61 17.67 1.11
N TRP A 11 -14.32 18.70 0.31
CA TRP A 11 -13.02 19.37 0.33
C TRP A 11 -12.78 20.16 1.62
N ALA A 12 -13.80 20.78 2.21
CA ALA A 12 -13.68 21.38 3.54
C ALA A 12 -13.31 20.32 4.59
N ALA A 13 -13.97 19.16 4.58
CA ALA A 13 -13.62 18.04 5.45
C ALA A 13 -12.19 17.54 5.20
N PHE A 14 -11.75 17.48 3.94
CA PHE A 14 -10.37 17.16 3.60
C PHE A 14 -9.39 18.15 4.24
N PHE A 15 -9.60 19.46 4.07
CA PHE A 15 -8.67 20.45 4.62
C PHE A 15 -8.66 20.49 6.15
N LEU A 16 -9.78 20.17 6.80
CA LEU A 16 -9.92 20.16 8.26
C LEU A 16 -9.36 18.89 8.91
N PHE A 17 -9.54 17.73 8.27
CA PHE A 17 -9.30 16.43 8.92
C PHE A 17 -8.21 15.57 8.25
N ALA A 18 -7.80 15.85 7.00
CA ALA A 18 -6.82 15.04 6.30
C ALA A 18 -5.39 15.28 6.82
N ASP A 19 -4.70 14.19 7.13
CA ASP A 19 -3.27 14.16 7.41
C ASP A 19 -2.47 14.14 6.11
N ARG A 20 -2.29 15.34 5.56
CA ARG A 20 -1.62 15.59 4.29
C ARG A 20 -0.16 15.13 4.27
N SER A 21 0.49 14.85 5.41
CA SER A 21 1.87 14.33 5.43
C SER A 21 1.99 12.93 4.82
N ARG A 22 0.92 12.13 4.89
CA ARG A 22 0.89 10.74 4.43
C ARG A 22 0.13 10.55 3.11
N TRP A 23 -0.05 11.61 2.32
CA TRP A 23 -0.94 11.57 1.16
C TRP A 23 -0.58 10.52 0.10
N ARG A 24 0.71 10.30 -0.15
CA ARG A 24 1.20 9.31 -1.12
C ARG A 24 0.76 7.88 -0.79
N ARG A 25 0.54 7.62 0.50
CA ARG A 25 0.10 6.32 1.03
C ARG A 25 -1.29 5.93 0.49
N PHE A 26 -2.19 6.89 0.40
CA PHE A 26 -3.59 6.66 0.03
C PHE A 26 -3.84 6.83 -1.47
N LEU A 27 -2.90 7.45 -2.18
CA LEU A 27 -3.02 7.78 -3.60
C LEU A 27 -3.45 6.60 -4.48
N PRO A 28 -2.89 5.38 -4.36
CA PRO A 28 -3.33 4.25 -5.20
C PRO A 28 -4.81 3.92 -5.04
N ALA A 29 -5.33 3.93 -3.80
CA ALA A 29 -6.73 3.63 -3.52
C ALA A 29 -7.66 4.78 -3.95
N CYS A 30 -7.23 6.04 -3.78
CA CYS A 30 -7.94 7.19 -4.33
C CYS A 30 -8.06 7.09 -5.86
N THR A 31 -6.98 6.70 -6.56
CA THR A 31 -7.02 6.48 -8.01
C THR A 31 -7.97 5.35 -8.40
N LEU A 32 -7.98 4.25 -7.65
CA LEU A 32 -8.96 3.18 -7.89
C LEU A 32 -10.39 3.70 -7.74
N ALA A 33 -10.69 4.51 -6.72
CA ALA A 33 -12.01 5.11 -6.55
C ALA A 33 -12.42 6.00 -7.75
N MET A 34 -11.51 6.82 -8.26
CA MET A 34 -11.75 7.63 -9.46
C MET A 34 -12.10 6.75 -10.68
N VAL A 35 -11.33 5.67 -10.90
CA VAL A 35 -11.57 4.73 -12.01
C VAL A 35 -12.92 4.01 -11.85
N MET A 36 -13.25 3.55 -10.64
CA MET A 36 -14.53 2.89 -10.35
C MET A 36 -15.71 3.83 -10.60
N SER A 37 -15.59 5.10 -10.18
CA SER A 37 -16.63 6.12 -10.41
C SER A 37 -16.84 6.38 -11.90
N LEU A 38 -15.77 6.68 -12.65
CA LEU A 38 -15.83 6.90 -14.10
C LEU A 38 -16.42 5.71 -14.84
N THR A 39 -16.03 4.49 -14.46
CA THR A 39 -16.56 3.25 -15.05
C THR A 39 -18.07 3.14 -14.80
N THR A 40 -18.51 3.43 -13.58
CA THR A 40 -19.93 3.40 -13.22
C THR A 40 -20.71 4.44 -14.02
N ASP A 41 -20.19 5.65 -14.16
CA ASP A 41 -20.82 6.71 -14.94
C ASP A 41 -20.97 6.34 -16.41
N VAL A 42 -19.94 5.75 -17.03
CA VAL A 42 -20.01 5.20 -18.39
C VAL A 42 -21.06 4.10 -18.47
N LEU A 43 -21.08 3.15 -17.54
CA LEU A 43 -22.06 2.06 -17.53
C LEU A 43 -23.49 2.57 -17.45
N VAL A 44 -23.75 3.56 -16.58
CA VAL A 44 -25.08 4.16 -16.39
C VAL A 44 -25.56 4.92 -17.64
N THR A 45 -24.65 5.42 -18.49
CA THR A 45 -25.06 6.01 -19.78
C THR A 45 -25.63 4.97 -20.75
N HIS A 46 -25.15 3.73 -20.71
CA HIS A 46 -25.61 2.64 -21.57
C HIS A 46 -26.76 1.84 -20.95
N VAL A 47 -26.74 1.66 -19.63
CA VAL A 47 -27.76 0.95 -18.86
C VAL A 47 -28.26 1.89 -17.77
N PRO A 48 -29.29 2.71 -18.06
CA PRO A 48 -29.75 3.72 -17.12
C PRO A 48 -30.45 3.07 -15.92
N ILE A 49 -29.68 2.83 -14.86
CA ILE A 49 -30.12 2.30 -13.56
C ILE A 49 -30.47 3.41 -12.55
N TRP A 50 -29.94 4.62 -12.75
CA TRP A 50 -30.42 5.85 -12.11
C TRP A 50 -30.13 7.06 -12.99
N ARG A 51 -30.77 8.19 -12.69
CA ARG A 51 -30.53 9.48 -13.36
C ARG A 51 -30.42 10.60 -12.36
N TYR A 52 -29.54 11.55 -12.66
CA TYR A 52 -29.30 12.74 -11.87
C TYR A 52 -29.82 14.00 -12.55
N TYR A 53 -30.46 14.86 -11.77
CA TYR A 53 -31.11 16.07 -12.21
C TYR A 53 -30.62 17.29 -11.43
N ASP A 54 -30.58 18.44 -12.09
CA ASP A 54 -30.27 19.71 -11.45
C ASP A 54 -31.53 20.38 -10.83
N LEU A 55 -31.37 21.61 -10.31
CA LEU A 55 -32.47 22.35 -9.69
C LEU A 55 -33.57 22.74 -10.70
N SER A 56 -33.26 22.75 -12.00
CA SER A 56 -34.21 23.00 -13.08
C SER A 56 -34.82 21.70 -13.63
N HIS A 57 -34.55 20.56 -12.98
CA HIS A 57 -34.94 19.22 -13.41
C HIS A 57 -34.42 18.84 -14.81
N GLN A 58 -33.33 19.47 -15.25
CA GLN A 58 -32.60 19.04 -16.44
C GLN A 58 -31.54 18.01 -16.08
N GLN A 59 -31.18 17.17 -17.04
CA GLN A 59 -30.11 16.20 -16.83
C GLN A 59 -28.81 16.94 -16.50
N LEU A 60 -28.13 16.45 -15.47
CA LEU A 60 -26.90 17.05 -15.00
C LEU A 60 -25.83 17.04 -16.11
N ALA A 61 -25.25 18.21 -16.37
CA ALA A 61 -24.20 18.33 -17.37
C ALA A 61 -22.97 17.48 -17.02
N PHE A 62 -22.34 16.91 -18.05
CA PHE A 62 -21.22 15.95 -17.90
C PHE A 62 -20.08 16.49 -17.01
N TYR A 63 -19.69 17.76 -17.18
CA TYR A 63 -18.60 18.36 -16.40
C TYR A 63 -18.90 18.46 -14.89
N LEU A 64 -20.17 18.52 -14.49
CA LEU A 64 -20.54 18.51 -13.08
C LEU A 64 -20.38 17.10 -12.46
N LYS A 65 -20.53 16.04 -13.26
CA LYS A 65 -20.26 14.67 -12.81
C LYS A 65 -18.77 14.43 -12.55
N LEU A 66 -17.90 15.05 -13.35
CA LEU A 66 -16.46 14.99 -13.14
C LEU A 66 -16.02 15.56 -11.79
N LEU A 67 -16.80 16.45 -11.17
CA LEU A 67 -16.54 16.92 -9.81
C LEU A 67 -16.69 15.80 -8.77
N ASP A 68 -17.58 14.85 -9.00
CA ASP A 68 -17.71 13.67 -8.15
C ASP A 68 -16.49 12.77 -8.39
N ASP A 69 -16.24 12.41 -9.66
CA ASP A 69 -15.18 11.48 -10.08
C ASP A 69 -13.80 11.89 -9.58
N PHE A 70 -13.43 13.16 -9.75
CA PHE A 70 -12.10 13.68 -9.43
C PHE A 70 -12.05 14.49 -8.13
N GLY A 71 -13.20 14.70 -7.47
CA GLY A 71 -13.29 15.47 -6.23
C GLY A 71 -13.80 14.63 -5.08
N ILE A 72 -15.09 14.30 -5.08
CA ILE A 72 -15.75 13.69 -3.93
C ILE A 72 -15.26 12.27 -3.68
N TYR A 73 -15.19 11.41 -4.69
CA TYR A 73 -14.75 10.02 -4.52
C TYR A 73 -13.32 9.86 -4.00
N PRO A 74 -12.29 10.55 -4.55
CA PRO A 74 -10.94 10.43 -4.01
C PRO A 74 -10.81 11.03 -2.60
N VAL A 75 -11.53 12.11 -2.29
CA VAL A 75 -11.54 12.73 -0.96
C VAL A 75 -12.21 11.85 0.09
N THR A 76 -13.39 11.31 -0.21
CA THR A 76 -14.11 10.41 0.70
C THR A 76 -13.33 9.12 0.94
N THR A 77 -12.75 8.54 -0.12
CA THR A 77 -11.85 7.37 -0.02
C THR A 77 -10.66 7.67 0.88
N TYR A 78 -10.02 8.83 0.70
CA TYR A 78 -8.90 9.24 1.53
C TYR A 78 -9.27 9.30 3.02
N LEU A 79 -10.34 10.02 3.35
CA LEU A 79 -10.80 10.20 4.73
C LEU A 79 -11.24 8.88 5.36
N PHE A 80 -11.94 8.05 4.59
CA PHE A 80 -12.35 6.71 5.01
C PHE A 80 -11.15 5.84 5.39
N LEU A 81 -10.13 5.78 4.53
CA LEU A 81 -8.95 4.94 4.75
C LEU A 81 -8.07 5.47 5.87
N GLN A 82 -7.88 6.78 5.96
CA GLN A 82 -7.07 7.40 7.02
C GLN A 82 -7.61 7.08 8.41
N LEU A 83 -8.92 7.14 8.59
CA LEU A 83 -9.59 6.98 9.87
C LEU A 83 -9.97 5.51 10.15
N PHE A 84 -9.62 4.58 9.26
CA PHE A 84 -9.95 3.18 9.41
C PHE A 84 -9.23 2.55 10.62
N PRO A 85 -9.94 1.88 11.56
CA PRO A 85 -9.35 1.40 12.81
C PRO A 85 -8.64 0.05 12.65
N HIS A 86 -7.48 0.03 11.99
CA HIS A 86 -6.72 -1.19 11.65
C HIS A 86 -6.40 -2.12 12.83
N ALA A 87 -5.98 -1.57 13.97
CA ALA A 87 -5.58 -2.35 15.15
C ALA A 87 -6.76 -2.69 16.11
N SER A 88 -7.99 -2.44 15.69
CA SER A 88 -9.19 -2.69 16.51
C SER A 88 -9.86 -4.03 16.20
N SER A 89 -10.74 -4.47 17.11
CA SER A 89 -11.57 -5.66 16.93
C SER A 89 -12.42 -5.61 15.65
N ARG A 90 -12.70 -6.78 15.06
CA ARG A 90 -13.53 -6.92 13.86
C ARG A 90 -14.89 -6.22 14.01
N PHE A 91 -15.47 -6.26 15.21
CA PHE A 91 -16.73 -5.57 15.50
C PHE A 91 -16.62 -4.04 15.31
N LYS A 92 -15.55 -3.41 15.81
CA LYS A 92 -15.32 -1.96 15.61
C LYS A 92 -15.12 -1.62 14.13
N GLN A 93 -14.44 -2.48 13.37
CA GLN A 93 -14.25 -2.30 11.93
C GLN A 93 -15.57 -2.41 11.15
N VAL A 94 -16.41 -3.41 11.44
CA VAL A 94 -17.74 -3.55 10.82
C VAL A 94 -18.64 -2.36 11.18
N ARG A 95 -18.60 -1.91 12.43
CA ARG A 95 -19.34 -0.72 12.87
C ARG A 95 -18.89 0.55 12.14
N TYR A 96 -17.59 0.67 11.86
CA TYR A 96 -17.04 1.78 11.08
C TYR A 96 -17.58 1.79 9.64
N PHE A 97 -17.62 0.62 8.99
CA PHE A 97 -18.29 0.46 7.68
C PHE A 97 -19.76 0.87 7.73
N PHE A 98 -20.48 0.42 8.76
CA PHE A 98 -21.87 0.76 8.95
C PHE A 98 -22.06 2.29 9.00
N TYR A 99 -21.26 3.02 9.78
CA TYR A 99 -21.39 4.49 9.84
C TYR A 99 -21.15 5.19 8.50
N TRP A 100 -20.11 4.79 7.75
CA TRP A 100 -19.79 5.40 6.46
C TRP A 100 -20.84 5.10 5.39
N THR A 101 -21.27 3.84 5.29
CA THR A 101 -22.32 3.43 4.35
C THR A 101 -23.68 4.02 4.72
N THR A 102 -24.01 4.12 6.01
CA THR A 102 -25.24 4.79 6.47
C THR A 102 -25.22 6.29 6.17
N TYR A 103 -24.07 6.95 6.28
CA TYR A 103 -23.93 8.34 5.87
C TYR A 103 -24.15 8.51 4.35
N ALA A 104 -23.50 7.68 3.54
CA ALA A 104 -23.64 7.71 2.07
C ALA A 104 -25.10 7.49 1.64
N ILE A 105 -25.76 6.44 2.15
CA ILE A 105 -27.15 6.14 1.77
C ILE A 105 -28.14 7.19 2.29
N THR A 106 -27.83 7.89 3.38
CA THR A 106 -28.65 9.01 3.87
C THR A 106 -28.59 10.19 2.90
N LEU A 107 -27.41 10.50 2.35
CA LEU A 107 -27.27 11.51 1.30
C LEU A 107 -28.03 11.11 0.03
N GLU A 108 -27.93 9.84 -0.37
CA GLU A 108 -28.67 9.33 -1.53
C GLU A 108 -30.18 9.41 -1.32
N LEU A 109 -30.67 9.01 -0.14
CA LEU A 109 -32.08 9.12 0.23
C LEU A 109 -32.56 10.58 0.17
N LEU A 110 -31.74 11.52 0.65
CA LEU A 110 -32.04 12.95 0.55
C LEU A 110 -32.13 13.38 -0.91
N PHE A 111 -31.17 12.99 -1.76
CA PHE A 111 -31.17 13.35 -3.18
C PHE A 111 -32.38 12.76 -3.91
N SER A 112 -32.77 11.54 -3.56
CA SER A 112 -33.96 10.90 -4.09
C SER A 112 -35.24 11.63 -3.67
N LYS A 113 -35.39 11.99 -2.39
CA LYS A 113 -36.56 12.74 -1.88
C LYS A 113 -36.67 14.14 -2.49
N MET A 114 -35.54 14.78 -2.79
CA MET A 114 -35.50 16.10 -3.42
C MET A 114 -35.70 16.04 -4.95
N GLY A 115 -35.84 14.85 -5.54
CA GLY A 115 -35.99 14.67 -6.98
C GLY A 115 -34.72 14.91 -7.80
N TRP A 116 -33.55 15.00 -7.14
CA TRP A 116 -32.25 15.14 -7.79
C TRP A 116 -31.67 13.81 -8.25
N MET A 117 -32.16 12.70 -7.70
CA MET A 117 -31.85 11.35 -8.14
C MET A 117 -33.13 10.55 -8.32
N VAL A 118 -33.28 9.91 -9.46
CA VAL A 118 -34.41 9.01 -9.74
C VAL A 118 -33.87 7.64 -10.12
N TYR A 119 -34.31 6.62 -9.39
CA TYR A 119 -34.01 5.23 -9.74
C TYR A 119 -34.74 4.83 -11.01
N SER A 120 -34.09 4.02 -11.82
CA SER A 120 -34.68 3.43 -13.01
C SER A 120 -34.35 1.94 -13.10
N ALA A 121 -35.09 1.24 -13.96
CA ALA A 121 -35.02 -0.21 -14.05
C ALA A 121 -35.27 -0.88 -12.68
N HIS A 122 -34.45 -1.87 -12.31
CA HIS A 122 -34.60 -2.67 -11.09
C HIS A 122 -33.69 -2.19 -9.94
N TRP A 123 -33.04 -1.04 -10.08
CA TRP A 123 -32.18 -0.50 -9.04
C TRP A 123 -33.01 0.12 -7.92
N SER A 124 -32.53 -0.01 -6.68
CA SER A 124 -33.23 0.49 -5.50
C SER A 124 -32.23 0.98 -4.46
N LEU A 125 -32.72 1.74 -3.48
CA LEU A 125 -31.93 2.20 -2.33
C LEU A 125 -31.20 1.04 -1.63
N SER A 126 -31.83 -0.13 -1.52
CA SER A 126 -31.21 -1.32 -0.92
C SER A 126 -30.02 -1.83 -1.73
N PHE A 127 -30.10 -1.77 -3.07
CA PHE A 127 -28.98 -2.13 -3.94
C PHE A 127 -27.84 -1.12 -3.83
N SER A 128 -28.14 0.19 -3.75
CA SER A 128 -27.11 1.21 -3.51
C SER A 128 -26.40 0.98 -2.17
N TYR A 129 -27.14 0.68 -1.10
CA TYR A 129 -26.52 0.41 0.20
C TYR A 129 -25.58 -0.80 0.15
N LEU A 130 -25.99 -1.89 -0.52
CA LEU A 130 -25.12 -3.05 -0.72
C LEU A 130 -23.88 -2.71 -1.57
N ALA A 131 -24.05 -1.87 -2.60
CA ALA A 131 -22.97 -1.40 -3.44
C ALA A 131 -21.97 -0.55 -2.64
N ASP A 132 -22.42 0.34 -1.76
CA ASP A 132 -21.55 1.13 -0.88
C ASP A 132 -20.68 0.21 -0.01
N TRP A 133 -21.27 -0.82 0.61
CA TRP A 133 -20.52 -1.82 1.38
C TRP A 133 -19.44 -2.49 0.53
N LEU A 134 -19.79 -2.90 -0.69
CA LEU A 134 -18.87 -3.54 -1.62
C LEU A 134 -17.73 -2.59 -2.04
N ILE A 135 -18.04 -1.34 -2.37
CA ILE A 135 -17.08 -0.32 -2.80
C ILE A 135 -16.07 -0.05 -1.68
N TYR A 136 -16.53 0.29 -0.48
CA TYR A 136 -15.63 0.53 0.66
C TYR A 136 -14.80 -0.72 1.00
N PHE A 137 -15.37 -1.91 0.83
CA PHE A 137 -14.66 -3.17 1.06
C PHE A 137 -13.53 -3.35 0.04
N ILE A 138 -13.83 -3.20 -1.25
CA ILE A 138 -12.83 -3.28 -2.33
C ILE A 138 -11.72 -2.25 -2.11
N LEU A 139 -12.06 -0.99 -1.84
CA LEU A 139 -11.10 0.08 -1.59
C LEU A 139 -10.19 -0.23 -0.39
N LEU A 140 -10.76 -0.70 0.72
CA LEU A 140 -9.98 -1.11 1.89
C LEU A 140 -9.06 -2.30 1.58
N ARG A 141 -9.59 -3.35 0.94
CA ARG A 141 -8.81 -4.54 0.61
C ARG A 141 -7.68 -4.20 -0.35
N PHE A 142 -7.94 -3.38 -1.36
CA PHE A 142 -6.93 -2.87 -2.26
C PHE A 142 -5.87 -2.07 -1.51
N PHE A 143 -6.28 -1.13 -0.65
CA PHE A 143 -5.36 -0.36 0.19
C PHE A 143 -4.48 -1.27 1.04
N LEU A 144 -5.05 -2.26 1.74
CA LEU A 144 -4.30 -3.20 2.57
C LEU A 144 -3.32 -4.08 1.77
N LEU A 145 -3.67 -4.46 0.54
CA LEU A 145 -2.76 -5.19 -0.36
C LEU A 145 -1.60 -4.29 -0.84
N PHE A 146 -1.85 -3.00 -1.05
CA PHE A 146 -0.82 -2.02 -1.36
C PHE A 146 0.05 -1.67 -0.14
N GLU A 147 -0.54 -1.64 1.05
CA GLU A 147 0.09 -1.34 2.32
C GLU A 147 0.79 -2.51 2.98
N GLN A 148 0.69 -3.70 2.42
CA GLN A 148 1.33 -4.88 2.98
C GLN A 148 2.84 -4.65 3.00
N LYS A 149 3.35 -4.13 4.12
CA LYS A 149 4.77 -4.13 4.47
C LYS A 149 5.24 -5.55 4.29
N SER A 150 6.20 -5.75 3.40
CA SER A 150 6.92 -7.01 3.34
C SER A 150 7.51 -7.27 4.74
N GLY A 151 7.44 -8.52 5.18
CA GLY A 151 7.58 -8.85 6.60
C GLY A 151 8.94 -8.48 7.18
N SER A 152 9.12 -8.70 8.48
CA SER A 152 10.43 -8.62 9.12
C SER A 152 10.86 -10.01 9.61
N ARG A 153 12.13 -10.34 9.51
CA ARG A 153 12.69 -11.57 10.08
C ARG A 153 13.95 -11.25 10.88
N SER A 154 14.02 -11.77 12.10
CA SER A 154 15.21 -11.65 12.96
C SER A 154 15.89 -13.00 13.08
N ILE A 155 17.20 -13.07 12.87
CA ILE A 155 17.99 -14.31 12.97
C ILE A 155 19.41 -13.96 13.48
N GLN A 156 19.82 -14.53 14.62
CA GLN A 156 21.18 -14.42 15.18
C GLN A 156 21.81 -13.00 15.11
N GLY A 157 21.07 -11.98 15.55
CA GLY A 157 21.55 -10.59 15.57
C GLY A 157 21.43 -9.85 14.23
N LEU A 158 20.85 -10.49 13.21
CA LEU A 158 20.47 -9.87 11.94
C LEU A 158 18.96 -9.61 11.94
N GLN A 159 18.56 -8.39 11.67
CA GLN A 159 17.17 -7.99 11.45
C GLN A 159 16.99 -7.64 9.98
N LEU A 160 16.18 -8.41 9.26
CA LEU A 160 15.84 -8.20 7.86
C LEU A 160 14.43 -7.63 7.76
N ASP A 161 14.33 -6.35 7.43
CA ASP A 161 13.07 -5.67 7.16
C ASP A 161 12.86 -5.59 5.65
N PHE A 162 12.02 -6.46 5.13
CA PHE A 162 11.72 -6.47 3.71
C PHE A 162 10.84 -5.24 3.41
N LEU A 163 11.29 -4.33 2.56
CA LEU A 163 10.56 -3.10 2.22
C LEU A 163 9.70 -3.24 0.95
N ILE A 164 10.23 -3.92 -0.06
CA ILE A 164 9.57 -4.18 -1.33
C ILE A 164 9.87 -5.61 -1.77
N GLU A 165 8.86 -6.34 -2.25
CA GLU A 165 8.99 -7.64 -2.89
C GLU A 165 7.99 -7.71 -4.05
N ARG A 166 8.32 -7.07 -5.19
CA ARG A 166 7.41 -6.93 -6.34
C ARG A 166 8.17 -6.92 -7.66
N GLY A 167 7.59 -7.54 -8.70
CA GLY A 167 8.12 -7.47 -10.06
C GLY A 167 9.53 -8.04 -10.24
N GLY A 168 9.93 -8.98 -9.37
CA GLY A 168 11.31 -9.50 -9.35
C GLY A 168 12.31 -8.58 -8.66
N LEU A 169 11.89 -7.48 -8.06
CA LEU A 169 12.73 -6.62 -7.22
C LEU A 169 12.43 -6.91 -5.74
N GLU A 170 13.49 -7.12 -4.98
CA GLU A 170 13.44 -7.23 -3.52
C GLU A 170 14.32 -6.16 -2.89
N ILE A 171 13.76 -5.32 -2.03
CA ILE A 171 14.50 -4.31 -1.27
C ILE A 171 14.39 -4.67 0.21
N VAL A 172 15.52 -4.78 0.88
CA VAL A 172 15.61 -5.18 2.28
C VAL A 172 16.49 -4.19 3.03
N ILE A 173 16.09 -3.81 4.23
CA ILE A 173 17.00 -3.19 5.20
C ILE A 173 17.50 -4.30 6.12
N LEU A 174 18.81 -4.56 6.07
CA LEU A 174 19.50 -5.43 6.99
C LEU A 174 20.11 -4.58 8.11
N THR A 175 19.68 -4.82 9.35
CA THR A 175 20.35 -4.28 10.54
C THR A 175 21.11 -5.40 11.22
N ALA A 176 22.43 -5.30 11.26
CA ALA A 176 23.32 -6.26 11.91
C ALA A 176 23.82 -5.70 13.24
N ALA A 177 23.53 -6.40 14.34
CA ALA A 177 24.07 -6.07 15.65
C ALA A 177 25.62 -6.11 15.64
N PRO A 178 26.29 -5.40 16.57
CA PRO A 178 27.75 -5.48 16.70
C PRO A 178 28.26 -6.92 16.76
N GLY A 179 29.20 -7.27 15.88
CA GLY A 179 29.76 -8.62 15.78
C GLY A 179 28.92 -9.64 15.01
N ALA A 180 27.68 -9.30 14.61
CA ALA A 180 26.82 -10.20 13.85
C ALA A 180 27.43 -10.53 12.49
N LEU A 181 27.24 -11.77 12.06
CA LEU A 181 27.81 -12.35 10.85
C LEU A 181 26.67 -12.75 9.91
N VAL A 182 26.73 -12.31 8.66
CA VAL A 182 26.04 -12.96 7.54
C VAL A 182 26.97 -14.06 7.02
N PRO A 183 26.61 -15.35 7.16
CA PRO A 183 27.47 -16.46 6.77
C PRO A 183 27.82 -16.45 5.27
N LYS A 184 28.82 -17.24 4.90
CA LYS A 184 29.21 -17.39 3.49
C LYS A 184 28.08 -18.02 2.70
N HIS A 185 27.63 -17.31 1.67
CA HIS A 185 26.55 -17.74 0.80
C HIS A 185 26.72 -17.18 -0.61
N ARG A 186 25.93 -17.72 -1.52
CA ARG A 186 25.70 -17.17 -2.86
C ARG A 186 24.23 -17.33 -3.20
N HIS A 187 23.73 -16.50 -4.10
CA HIS A 187 22.35 -16.57 -4.52
C HIS A 187 22.19 -16.33 -6.03
N ALA A 188 21.02 -16.72 -6.53
CA ALA A 188 20.64 -16.56 -7.94
C ALA A 188 20.26 -15.11 -8.31
N SER A 189 20.35 -14.19 -7.36
CA SER A 189 20.10 -12.76 -7.55
C SER A 189 21.40 -12.00 -7.76
N ASP A 190 21.39 -11.02 -8.64
CA ASP A 190 22.27 -9.87 -8.52
C ASP A 190 21.90 -9.09 -7.26
N GLU A 191 22.89 -8.64 -6.50
CA GLU A 191 22.68 -7.85 -5.30
C GLU A 191 23.47 -6.54 -5.38
N MET A 192 22.83 -5.44 -4.98
CA MET A 192 23.50 -4.20 -4.67
C MET A 192 23.31 -3.90 -3.19
N VAL A 193 24.42 -3.71 -2.48
CA VAL A 193 24.44 -3.37 -1.06
C VAL A 193 24.96 -1.95 -0.85
N VAL A 194 24.33 -1.21 0.05
CA VAL A 194 24.75 0.14 0.44
C VAL A 194 24.79 0.23 1.97
N LEU A 195 25.95 0.53 2.54
CA LEU A 195 26.07 0.78 3.97
C LEU A 195 25.46 2.16 4.30
N LEU A 196 24.42 2.18 5.11
CA LEU A 196 23.72 3.41 5.53
C LEU A 196 24.22 3.94 6.87
N GLY A 197 24.77 3.08 7.73
CA GLY A 197 25.30 3.44 9.05
C GLY A 197 26.06 2.30 9.70
N GLY A 198 26.91 2.62 10.69
CA GLY A 198 27.77 1.66 11.39
C GLY A 198 29.02 1.28 10.59
N ALA A 199 29.61 0.13 10.91
CA ALA A 199 30.78 -0.41 10.22
C ALA A 199 30.58 -1.89 9.87
N LEU A 200 30.79 -2.21 8.58
CA LEU A 200 30.62 -3.54 8.03
C LEU A 200 31.84 -3.90 7.18
N GLU A 201 32.35 -5.11 7.37
CA GLU A 201 33.32 -5.73 6.48
C GLU A 201 32.62 -6.75 5.58
N MET A 202 33.05 -6.84 4.33
CA MET A 202 32.57 -7.82 3.36
C MET A 202 33.71 -8.62 2.78
N GLN A 203 33.47 -9.92 2.59
CA GLN A 203 34.34 -10.80 1.83
C GLN A 203 33.60 -11.21 0.56
N ILE A 204 34.17 -10.99 -0.62
CA ILE A 204 33.53 -11.23 -1.93
C ILE A 204 34.48 -12.04 -2.79
N ALA A 205 33.96 -13.04 -3.51
CA ALA A 205 34.73 -13.88 -4.44
C ALA A 205 35.96 -14.58 -3.81
N GLY A 206 35.98 -14.72 -2.48
CA GLY A 206 37.12 -15.30 -1.75
C GLY A 206 38.30 -14.35 -1.55
N GLU A 207 38.19 -13.09 -1.95
CA GLU A 207 39.19 -12.06 -1.69
C GLU A 207 39.31 -11.74 -0.18
N GLU A 208 40.26 -10.91 0.21
CA GLU A 208 40.37 -10.44 1.59
C GLU A 208 39.15 -9.60 2.00
N ALA A 209 38.81 -9.63 3.28
CA ALA A 209 37.69 -8.85 3.78
C ALA A 209 38.00 -7.35 3.67
N CYS A 210 37.11 -6.59 3.03
CA CYS A 210 37.24 -5.15 2.87
C CYS A 210 36.15 -4.42 3.65
N GLN A 211 36.50 -3.29 4.26
CA GLN A 211 35.54 -2.43 4.93
C GLN A 211 34.69 -1.69 3.89
N MET A 212 33.37 -1.71 4.07
CA MET A 212 32.46 -0.96 3.23
C MET A 212 32.53 0.55 3.51
N GLU A 213 32.52 1.34 2.45
CA GLU A 213 32.36 2.79 2.53
C GLU A 213 30.88 3.17 2.73
N LEU A 214 30.62 4.17 3.57
CA LEU A 214 29.26 4.69 3.79
C LEU A 214 28.68 5.29 2.51
N GLN A 215 27.40 4.97 2.24
CA GLN A 215 26.60 5.48 1.13
C GLN A 215 27.14 5.17 -0.27
N LYS A 216 28.19 4.34 -0.36
CA LYS A 216 28.73 3.86 -1.63
C LYS A 216 28.14 2.50 -1.97
N PRO A 217 27.52 2.34 -3.15
CA PRO A 217 27.01 1.05 -3.56
C PRO A 217 28.16 0.09 -3.89
N LEU A 218 27.98 -1.15 -3.46
CA LEU A 218 28.80 -2.29 -3.84
C LEU A 218 27.89 -3.28 -4.57
N TYR A 219 28.33 -3.74 -5.74
CA TYR A 219 27.59 -4.67 -6.56
C TYR A 219 28.18 -6.08 -6.45
N ILE A 220 27.32 -7.05 -6.21
CA ILE A 220 27.63 -8.47 -6.05
C ILE A 220 26.88 -9.22 -7.16
N PRO A 221 27.58 -9.67 -8.20
CA PRO A 221 26.95 -10.42 -9.28
C PRO A 221 26.33 -11.73 -8.79
N GLN A 222 25.30 -12.19 -9.50
CA GLN A 222 24.70 -13.51 -9.29
C GLN A 222 25.76 -14.62 -9.15
N GLY A 223 25.56 -15.50 -8.17
CA GLY A 223 26.38 -16.70 -7.96
C GLY A 223 27.73 -16.44 -7.29
N VAL A 224 28.11 -15.17 -7.07
CA VAL A 224 29.36 -14.82 -6.39
C VAL A 224 29.24 -15.11 -4.90
N LEU A 225 30.20 -15.89 -4.40
CA LEU A 225 30.30 -16.21 -2.98
C LEU A 225 30.65 -14.95 -2.19
N HIS A 226 29.88 -14.65 -1.15
CA HIS A 226 30.14 -13.52 -0.29
C HIS A 226 29.66 -13.75 1.16
N SER A 227 30.15 -12.92 2.07
CA SER A 227 29.76 -12.86 3.47
C SER A 227 29.99 -11.44 4.01
N SER A 228 29.35 -11.10 5.13
CA SER A 228 29.59 -9.81 5.78
C SER A 228 29.59 -9.93 7.29
N ARG A 229 30.33 -9.04 7.97
CA ARG A 229 30.41 -8.99 9.42
C ARG A 229 30.30 -7.54 9.89
N SER A 230 29.47 -7.29 10.90
CA SER A 230 29.48 -6.01 11.60
C SER A 230 30.71 -5.95 12.52
N VAL A 231 31.59 -4.97 12.30
CA VAL A 231 32.86 -4.81 13.05
C VAL A 231 32.88 -3.57 13.95
N GLY A 232 31.83 -2.76 13.90
CA GLY A 232 31.67 -1.58 14.76
C GLY A 232 31.12 -1.92 16.14
N THR A 233 31.08 -0.89 17.00
CA THR A 233 30.41 -0.95 18.31
C THR A 233 28.92 -0.64 18.24
N GLU A 234 28.47 -0.03 17.14
CA GLU A 234 27.07 0.28 16.84
C GLU A 234 26.54 -0.66 15.75
N PRO A 235 25.22 -0.91 15.69
CA PRO A 235 24.63 -1.72 14.63
C PRO A 235 24.95 -1.18 13.24
N ALA A 236 25.30 -2.09 12.32
CA ALA A 236 25.44 -1.76 10.90
C ALA A 236 24.07 -1.82 10.21
N VAL A 237 23.73 -0.77 9.47
CA VAL A 237 22.47 -0.70 8.71
C VAL A 237 22.81 -0.70 7.23
N VAL A 238 22.25 -1.66 6.49
CA VAL A 238 22.57 -1.92 5.08
C VAL A 238 21.28 -1.96 4.27
N LEU A 239 21.26 -1.25 3.14
CA LEU A 239 20.24 -1.41 2.12
C LEU A 239 20.69 -2.48 1.14
N CYS A 240 19.92 -3.56 1.01
CA CYS A 240 20.12 -4.61 0.03
C CYS A 240 19.04 -4.50 -1.05
N VAL A 241 19.46 -4.54 -2.31
CA VAL A 241 18.58 -4.58 -3.49
C VAL A 241 18.92 -5.83 -4.27
N LEU A 242 17.97 -6.77 -4.35
CA LEU A 242 18.16 -8.06 -5.03
C LEU A 242 17.27 -8.20 -6.26
N MET A 243 17.83 -8.69 -7.36
CA MET A 243 17.13 -8.98 -8.61
C MET A 243 17.67 -10.26 -9.28
N PRO A 244 16.84 -11.28 -9.59
CA PRO A 244 15.42 -11.38 -9.24
C PRO A 244 15.21 -11.58 -7.73
N ALA A 245 14.05 -11.18 -7.19
CA ALA A 245 13.64 -11.41 -5.81
C ALA A 245 13.71 -12.90 -5.44
N SER A 246 14.44 -13.24 -4.38
CA SER A 246 14.63 -14.65 -4.00
C SER A 246 14.94 -14.89 -2.52
N LEU A 247 15.42 -13.87 -1.80
CA LEU A 247 15.96 -14.00 -0.45
C LEU A 247 14.89 -14.43 0.55
N ARG A 248 13.73 -13.74 0.59
CA ARG A 248 12.67 -14.09 1.54
C ARG A 248 12.18 -15.52 1.37
N ARG A 249 11.94 -15.92 0.12
CA ARG A 249 11.48 -17.27 -0.22
C ARG A 249 12.49 -18.32 0.25
N ARG A 250 13.77 -18.11 -0.02
CA ARG A 250 14.82 -19.09 0.31
C ARG A 250 15.15 -19.12 1.78
N LEU A 251 15.17 -17.97 2.47
CA LEU A 251 15.23 -17.96 3.93
C LEU A 251 14.08 -18.78 4.53
N GLY A 252 12.87 -18.74 3.95
CA GLY A 252 11.74 -19.57 4.39
C GLY A 252 11.92 -21.09 4.22
N GLN A 253 12.91 -21.55 3.45
CA GLN A 253 13.18 -22.97 3.19
C GLN A 253 14.21 -23.57 4.16
N TYR A 254 14.96 -22.75 4.88
CA TYR A 254 16.01 -23.18 5.79
C TYR A 254 15.66 -22.85 7.24
N SER A 255 15.95 -23.77 8.16
CA SER A 255 15.96 -23.47 9.58
C SER A 255 17.09 -22.50 9.91
N ASP A 256 16.91 -21.71 10.96
CA ASP A 256 17.93 -20.75 11.40
C ASP A 256 19.27 -21.45 11.67
N ASP A 257 19.28 -22.63 12.29
CA ASP A 257 20.50 -23.40 12.54
C ASP A 257 21.23 -23.79 11.24
N LYS A 258 20.48 -24.14 10.19
CA LYS A 258 21.05 -24.51 8.89
C LYS A 258 21.65 -23.31 8.17
N ILE A 259 21.11 -22.10 8.39
CA ILE A 259 21.68 -20.87 7.83
C ILE A 259 23.08 -20.59 8.40
N PHE A 260 23.38 -21.08 9.61
CA PHE A 260 24.64 -20.78 10.31
C PHE A 260 25.55 -22.00 10.51
N ALA A 261 25.24 -23.15 9.91
CA ALA A 261 25.97 -24.41 10.11
C ALA A 261 27.39 -24.45 9.49
N GLY A 262 27.91 -23.33 8.98
CA GLY A 262 29.28 -23.21 8.46
C GLY A 262 29.49 -23.77 7.05
N GLU A 263 28.48 -24.40 6.45
CA GLU A 263 28.47 -24.78 5.04
C GLU A 263 28.11 -23.58 4.14
N THR A 264 28.69 -23.50 2.95
CA THR A 264 28.31 -22.49 1.96
C THR A 264 26.87 -22.69 1.52
N LEU A 265 26.03 -21.67 1.71
CA LEU A 265 24.61 -21.75 1.38
C LEU A 265 24.30 -21.24 -0.03
N GLU A 266 23.32 -21.89 -0.66
CA GLU A 266 22.65 -21.38 -1.85
C GLU A 266 21.33 -20.73 -1.47
N LEU A 267 21.43 -19.43 -1.17
CA LEU A 267 20.34 -18.52 -0.87
C LEU A 267 19.80 -17.85 -2.13
#